data_AF-B1FE91-F1
#
_entry.id   AF-B1FE91-F1
#
_cell.length_a   1.000
_cell.length_b   1.000
_cell.length_c   1.000
_cell.angle_alpha   90.00
_cell.angle_beta   90.00
_cell.angle_gamma   90.00
#
_symmetry.space_group_name_H-M   'P 1'
#
loop_
_entity.id
_entity.type
_entity.pdbx_description
1 polymer ?
#
loop_
_entity_poly.entity_id
_entity_poly.type
_entity_poly.pdbx_seq_one_letter_code
_entity_poly.pdbx_strand_id
1 'polypeptide(L)'
;MQGYYFVSRQPDLGPAVIPPGRWGRAYDDYAATRIAGGDPWRLVIEQAVELERLRNFPDRPSRFNASFLFLSLDTAKRASRAWSYGASPKVVWSAEPVDISCPHHLGDFTLLEDIDGKCYADIKARACRYWRGPHHPESQEFVTSSPIRLVKRICAFTAERGWFSISEMTPQAQVVAPIPVTPF
;
A
#
# COMPACT_ATOMS: atom_id res chain seq x y z
N MET A 1 14.70 16.69 -2.63
CA MET A 1 13.45 16.36 -1.92
C MET A 1 13.23 14.86 -2.05
N GLN A 2 12.90 14.18 -0.96
CA GLN A 2 12.56 12.75 -1.01
C GLN A 2 11.16 12.60 -1.61
N GLY A 3 11.01 11.75 -2.63
CA GLY A 3 9.72 11.54 -3.29
C GLY A 3 8.89 10.48 -2.58
N TYR A 4 7.58 10.70 -2.46
CA TYR A 4 6.65 9.66 -2.02
C TYR A 4 5.95 9.01 -3.22
N TYR A 5 5.72 7.70 -3.11
CA TYR A 5 5.12 6.89 -4.16
C TYR A 5 3.86 6.18 -3.65
N PHE A 6 2.77 6.30 -4.40
CA PHE A 6 1.51 5.61 -4.12
C PHE A 6 1.22 4.55 -5.19
N VAL A 7 0.85 3.35 -4.77
CA VAL A 7 0.48 2.26 -5.68
C VAL A 7 -1.04 2.13 -5.73
N SER A 8 -1.61 2.25 -6.94
CA SER A 8 -3.03 2.07 -7.19
C SER A 8 -3.28 0.81 -8.02
N ARG A 9 -4.34 0.06 -7.70
CA ARG A 9 -4.94 -0.98 -8.56
C ARG A 9 -6.02 -0.43 -9.49
N GLN A 10 -6.28 0.87 -9.44
CA GLN A 10 -7.18 1.60 -10.35
C GLN A 10 -6.32 2.41 -11.32
N PRO A 11 -6.06 1.88 -12.53
CA PRO A 11 -5.19 2.56 -13.51
C PRO A 11 -5.81 3.82 -14.09
N ASP A 12 -7.13 3.94 -14.03
CA ASP A 12 -7.97 5.04 -14.48
C ASP A 12 -8.04 6.19 -13.48
N LEU A 13 -7.63 5.97 -12.21
CA LEU A 13 -7.61 7.00 -11.17
C LEU A 13 -6.93 8.29 -11.68
N GLY A 14 -7.59 9.43 -11.58
CA GLY A 14 -7.00 10.72 -11.97
C GLY A 14 -6.10 11.32 -10.88
N PRO A 15 -5.45 12.47 -11.14
CA PRO A 15 -4.96 13.34 -10.07
C PRO A 15 -6.12 13.64 -9.11
N ALA A 16 -5.94 13.31 -7.83
CA ALA A 16 -7.00 13.40 -6.83
C ALA A 16 -6.40 13.48 -5.43
N VAL A 17 -7.22 13.89 -4.46
CA VAL A 17 -6.93 13.72 -3.03
C VAL A 17 -7.60 12.43 -2.56
N ILE A 18 -6.81 11.50 -2.05
CA ILE A 18 -7.28 10.22 -1.54
C ILE A 18 -7.40 10.32 -0.02
N PRO A 19 -8.60 10.12 0.56
CA PRO A 19 -8.76 10.10 2.00
C PRO A 19 -8.12 8.84 2.60
N PRO A 20 -7.73 8.89 3.89
CA PRO A 20 -7.22 7.71 4.59
C PRO A 20 -8.27 6.59 4.72
N GLY A 21 -7.80 5.41 5.12
CA GLY A 21 -8.64 4.28 5.49
C GLY A 21 -9.19 3.45 4.33
N ARG A 22 -8.71 3.71 3.11
CA ARG A 22 -9.11 2.93 1.94
C ARG A 22 -8.79 1.43 2.07
N TRP A 23 -7.65 1.10 2.68
CA TRP A 23 -7.28 -0.29 2.98
C TRP A 23 -8.20 -0.91 4.03
N GLY A 24 -8.52 -0.19 5.11
CA GLY A 24 -9.40 -0.72 6.16
C GLY A 24 -10.82 -0.98 5.67
N ARG A 25 -11.38 -0.12 4.80
CA ARG A 25 -12.68 -0.41 4.16
C ARG A 25 -12.66 -1.68 3.32
N ALA A 26 -11.58 -1.91 2.57
CA ALA A 26 -11.41 -3.14 1.81
C ALA A 26 -11.19 -4.39 2.68
N TYR A 27 -10.96 -4.23 3.98
CA TYR A 27 -10.76 -5.33 4.90
C TYR A 27 -12.09 -6.06 5.20
N ASP A 28 -13.21 -5.34 5.26
CA ASP A 28 -14.54 -5.91 5.51
C ASP A 28 -15.00 -6.82 4.36
N ASP A 29 -14.62 -6.47 3.13
CA ASP A 29 -14.93 -7.25 1.91
C ASP A 29 -13.80 -8.22 1.51
N TYR A 30 -12.75 -8.37 2.33
CA TYR A 30 -11.60 -9.18 1.97
C TYR A 30 -11.95 -10.67 1.98
N ALA A 31 -12.08 -11.27 0.80
CA ALA A 31 -12.26 -12.70 0.63
C ALA A 31 -10.99 -13.47 1.01
N ALA A 32 -10.81 -13.75 2.30
CA ALA A 32 -9.66 -14.43 2.91
C ALA A 32 -9.56 -15.94 2.60
N THR A 33 -9.87 -16.33 1.36
CA THR A 33 -9.80 -17.71 0.92
C THR A 33 -8.79 -17.82 -0.22
N ARG A 34 -7.91 -18.82 -0.14
CA ARG A 34 -6.96 -19.10 -1.24
C ARG A 34 -7.67 -19.43 -2.54
N ILE A 35 -8.88 -19.99 -2.46
CA ILE A 35 -9.74 -20.29 -3.61
C ILE A 35 -10.14 -19.01 -4.37
N ALA A 36 -10.41 -17.93 -3.65
CA ALA A 36 -10.71 -16.61 -4.23
C ALA A 36 -9.45 -15.76 -4.49
N GLY A 37 -8.24 -16.34 -4.39
CA GLY A 37 -6.98 -15.61 -4.53
C GLY A 37 -6.63 -14.70 -3.35
N GLY A 38 -7.30 -14.86 -2.21
CA GLY A 38 -6.95 -14.18 -0.95
C GLY A 38 -5.98 -14.98 -0.10
N ASP A 39 -5.32 -14.30 0.84
CA ASP A 39 -4.44 -14.90 1.83
C ASP A 39 -4.97 -14.61 3.25
N PRO A 40 -5.50 -15.61 3.98
CA PRO A 40 -6.01 -15.40 5.33
C PRO A 40 -4.93 -14.93 6.31
N TRP A 41 -3.66 -15.25 6.05
CA TRP A 41 -2.57 -14.76 6.89
C TRP A 41 -2.44 -13.24 6.82
N ARG A 42 -2.92 -12.61 5.75
CA ARG A 42 -2.98 -11.14 5.66
C ARG A 42 -3.86 -10.53 6.74
N LEU A 43 -4.99 -11.17 7.03
CA LEU A 43 -5.88 -10.71 8.10
C LEU A 43 -5.17 -10.81 9.45
N VAL A 44 -4.49 -11.93 9.69
CA VAL A 44 -3.79 -12.22 10.95
C VAL A 44 -2.66 -11.22 11.20
N ILE A 45 -1.81 -10.93 10.21
CA ILE A 45 -0.72 -9.96 10.37
C ILE A 45 -1.25 -8.55 10.61
N GLU A 46 -2.27 -8.10 9.87
CA GLU A 46 -2.83 -6.75 10.07
C GLU A 46 -3.50 -6.62 11.46
N GLN A 47 -4.19 -7.66 11.94
CA GLN A 47 -4.73 -7.68 13.30
C GLN A 47 -3.62 -7.65 14.35
N ALA A 48 -2.56 -8.45 14.19
CA ALA A 48 -1.43 -8.42 15.10
C ALA A 48 -0.76 -7.05 15.14
N VAL A 49 -0.60 -6.40 13.98
CA VAL A 49 -0.07 -5.04 13.87
C VAL A 49 -0.96 -4.04 14.60
N GLU A 50 -2.28 -4.05 14.41
CA GLU A 50 -3.17 -3.13 15.12
C GLU A 50 -3.22 -3.39 16.63
N LEU A 51 -3.24 -4.66 17.06
CA LEU A 51 -3.21 -5.01 18.50
C LEU A 51 -1.92 -4.52 19.16
N GLU A 52 -0.78 -4.64 18.50
CA GLU A 52 0.49 -4.11 19.00
C GLU A 52 0.50 -2.57 19.02
N ARG A 53 -0.12 -1.91 18.02
CA ARG A 53 -0.28 -0.45 18.00
C ARG A 53 -1.07 0.02 19.22
N LEU A 54 -2.24 -0.57 19.46
CA LEU A 54 -3.13 -0.20 20.56
C LEU A 54 -2.46 -0.36 21.92
N ARG A 55 -1.65 -1.41 22.10
CA ARG A 55 -0.99 -1.72 23.38
C ARG A 55 0.25 -0.88 23.64
N ASN A 56 1.10 -0.73 22.62
CA ASN A 56 2.48 -0.25 22.82
C ASN A 56 2.78 1.06 22.10
N PHE A 57 1.96 1.47 21.13
CA PHE A 57 2.22 2.62 20.27
C PHE A 57 0.93 3.40 19.92
N PRO A 58 0.12 3.81 20.91
CA PRO A 58 -1.23 4.33 20.70
C PRO A 58 -1.27 5.64 19.89
N ASP A 59 -0.19 6.44 19.92
CA ASP A 59 -0.10 7.72 19.22
C ASP A 59 0.16 7.59 17.72
N ARG A 60 0.41 6.37 17.23
CA ARG A 60 0.65 6.11 15.80
C ARG A 60 -0.66 5.91 15.04
N PRO A 61 -0.73 6.29 13.76
CA PRO A 61 -1.92 6.09 12.95
C PRO A 61 -2.26 4.60 12.83
N SER A 62 -3.55 4.26 12.91
CA SER A 62 -4.00 2.89 12.59
C SER A 62 -3.87 2.64 11.10
N ARG A 63 -3.31 1.48 10.72
CA ARG A 63 -3.25 1.06 9.32
C ARG A 63 -4.65 0.88 8.70
N PHE A 64 -5.66 0.57 9.50
CA PHE A 64 -7.04 0.47 9.01
C PHE A 64 -7.64 1.84 8.65
N ASN A 65 -7.14 2.93 9.21
CA ASN A 65 -7.61 4.28 8.93
C ASN A 65 -6.49 5.23 8.47
N ALA A 66 -5.53 4.72 7.69
CA ALA A 66 -4.39 5.50 7.20
C ALA A 66 -4.31 5.52 5.67
N SER A 67 -3.47 6.43 5.17
CA SER A 67 -2.92 6.45 3.82
C SER A 67 -1.50 5.86 3.84
N PHE A 68 -1.12 5.21 2.74
CA PHE A 68 0.16 4.52 2.60
C PHE A 68 0.96 5.11 1.44
N LEU A 69 2.24 5.37 1.68
CA LEU A 69 3.19 5.85 0.69
C LEU A 69 4.50 5.07 0.84
N PHE A 70 5.27 4.94 -0.24
CA PHE A 70 6.62 4.39 -0.21
C PHE A 70 7.63 5.49 -0.47
N LEU A 71 8.82 5.39 0.14
CA LEU A 71 9.90 6.38 -0.02
C LEU A 71 10.81 6.07 -1.22
N SER A 72 10.60 4.94 -1.89
CA SER A 72 11.33 4.52 -3.08
C SER A 72 10.37 3.93 -4.11
N LEU A 73 10.63 4.28 -5.38
CA LEU A 73 9.89 3.73 -6.52
C LEU A 73 10.07 2.21 -6.62
N ASP A 74 11.25 1.70 -6.28
CA ASP A 74 11.52 0.26 -6.35
C ASP A 74 10.72 -0.49 -5.29
N THR A 75 10.67 0.03 -4.07
CA THR A 75 9.82 -0.47 -2.98
C THR A 75 8.35 -0.46 -3.37
N ALA A 76 7.85 0.62 -3.97
CA ALA A 76 6.48 0.70 -4.47
C ALA A 76 6.19 -0.38 -5.53
N LYS A 77 7.13 -0.60 -6.48
CA LYS A 77 7.00 -1.64 -7.50
C LYS A 77 7.01 -3.05 -6.90
N ARG A 78 7.87 -3.31 -5.91
CA ARG A 78 7.99 -4.59 -5.22
C ARG A 78 6.80 -4.91 -4.32
N ALA A 79 6.34 -3.96 -3.51
CA ALA A 79 5.16 -4.11 -2.66
C ALA A 79 3.91 -4.48 -3.48
N SER A 80 3.86 -4.08 -4.75
CA SER A 80 2.82 -4.50 -5.67
C SER A 80 2.89 -5.99 -6.03
N ARG A 81 4.09 -6.57 -6.13
CA ARG A 81 4.34 -7.93 -6.64
C ARG A 81 4.01 -9.00 -5.63
N ALA A 82 4.25 -8.70 -4.35
CA ALA A 82 4.21 -9.71 -3.30
C ALA A 82 2.81 -10.34 -3.09
N TRP A 83 1.73 -9.68 -3.50
CA TRP A 83 0.36 -10.06 -3.08
C TRP A 83 -0.71 -10.02 -4.17
N SER A 84 -0.34 -10.19 -5.44
CA SER A 84 -1.31 -10.23 -6.54
C SER A 84 -1.46 -11.63 -7.11
N TYR A 85 -2.32 -12.44 -6.47
CA TYR A 85 -3.08 -13.45 -7.20
C TYR A 85 -3.99 -12.70 -8.18
N GLY A 86 -3.56 -12.66 -9.45
CA GLY A 86 -4.23 -11.90 -10.50
C GLY A 86 -3.38 -10.76 -11.04
N ALA A 87 -3.20 -10.73 -12.36
CA ALA A 87 -2.38 -9.77 -13.07
C ALA A 87 -3.08 -8.42 -13.30
N SER A 88 -3.83 -7.94 -12.30
CA SER A 88 -4.56 -6.69 -12.40
C SER A 88 -3.60 -5.54 -12.71
N PRO A 89 -3.95 -4.65 -13.66
CA PRO A 89 -3.15 -3.48 -13.96
C PRO A 89 -2.90 -2.62 -12.71
N LYS A 90 -1.71 -2.04 -12.61
CA LYS A 90 -1.33 -1.18 -11.48
C LYS A 90 -0.67 0.09 -12.00
N VAL A 91 -0.78 1.17 -11.23
CA VAL A 91 -0.11 2.43 -11.53
C VAL A 91 0.60 2.93 -10.28
N VAL A 92 1.83 3.38 -10.44
CA VAL A 92 2.55 4.13 -9.40
C VAL A 92 2.45 5.61 -9.69
N TRP A 93 2.08 6.36 -8.66
CA TRP A 93 2.03 7.82 -8.66
C TRP A 93 3.15 8.38 -7.81
N SER A 94 3.68 9.55 -8.18
CA SER A 94 4.24 10.45 -7.18
C SER A 94 3.08 11.07 -6.42
N ALA A 95 3.22 11.11 -5.10
CA ALA A 95 2.20 11.64 -4.23
C ALA A 95 2.84 12.46 -3.11
N GLU A 96 2.01 13.11 -2.30
CA GLU A 96 2.43 13.83 -1.10
C GLU A 96 1.31 13.77 -0.06
N PRO A 97 1.64 13.73 1.24
CA PRO A 97 0.63 13.99 2.27
C PRO A 97 0.10 15.42 2.13
N VAL A 98 -1.21 15.59 2.26
CA VAL A 98 -1.85 16.91 2.24
C VAL A 98 -1.44 17.74 3.47
N ASP A 99 -1.29 17.09 4.62
CA ASP A 99 -0.81 17.70 5.86
C ASP A 99 0.25 16.79 6.52
N ILE A 100 1.50 17.24 6.54
CA ILE A 100 2.62 16.48 7.12
C ILE A 100 2.61 16.48 8.66
N SER A 101 1.86 17.39 9.28
CA SER A 101 1.77 17.48 10.75
C SER A 101 0.85 16.41 11.36
N CYS A 102 -0.02 15.80 10.55
CA CYS A 102 -0.86 14.69 10.97
C CYS A 102 0.00 13.49 11.47
N PRO A 103 -0.51 12.71 12.44
CA PRO A 103 0.16 11.51 12.93
C PRO A 103 0.63 10.60 11.79
N HIS A 104 1.91 10.24 11.85
CA HIS A 104 2.56 9.39 10.85
C HIS A 104 3.57 8.42 11.47
N HIS A 105 3.91 7.40 10.71
CA HIS A 105 4.86 6.36 11.07
C HIS A 105 5.67 5.93 9.85
N LEU A 106 6.97 5.69 10.04
CA LEU A 106 7.83 5.05 9.06
C LEU A 106 8.04 3.59 9.47
N GLY A 107 7.42 2.67 8.75
CA GLY A 107 7.53 1.23 8.98
C GLY A 107 8.41 0.53 7.96
N ASP A 108 8.88 -0.67 8.31
CA ASP A 108 9.53 -1.58 7.37
C ASP A 108 8.49 -2.54 6.78
N PHE A 109 8.08 -2.32 5.53
CA PHE A 109 6.99 -3.09 4.93
C PHE A 109 7.32 -4.59 4.81
N THR A 110 8.60 -4.96 4.73
CA THR A 110 9.01 -6.37 4.60
C THR A 110 8.70 -7.20 5.84
N LEU A 111 8.53 -6.54 7.00
CA LEU A 111 8.08 -7.22 8.22
C LEU A 111 6.63 -7.71 8.12
N LEU A 112 5.86 -7.17 7.19
CA LEU A 112 4.47 -7.57 6.91
C LEU A 112 4.39 -8.64 5.80
N GLU A 113 5.55 -9.03 5.25
CA GLU A 113 5.68 -10.02 4.19
C GLU A 113 6.20 -11.36 4.74
N ASP A 114 6.16 -12.40 3.90
CA ASP A 114 6.72 -13.73 4.14
C ASP A 114 6.33 -14.34 5.50
N ILE A 115 5.03 -14.30 5.79
CA ILE A 115 4.46 -14.80 7.05
C ILE A 115 4.16 -16.30 7.03
N ASP A 116 4.31 -16.96 5.88
CA ASP A 116 4.19 -18.41 5.75
C ASP A 116 5.15 -19.14 6.71
N GLY A 117 4.64 -20.18 7.37
CA GLY A 117 5.38 -21.01 8.32
C GLY A 117 5.67 -20.34 9.68
N LYS A 118 5.26 -19.09 9.90
CA LYS A 118 5.47 -18.39 11.18
C LYS A 118 4.36 -18.73 12.17
N CYS A 119 4.72 -18.87 13.44
CA CYS A 119 3.70 -18.96 14.49
C CYS A 119 3.19 -17.55 14.85
N TYR A 120 2.07 -17.47 15.57
CA TYR A 120 1.50 -16.18 15.95
C TYR A 120 2.44 -15.34 16.83
N ALA A 121 3.28 -15.97 17.67
CA ALA A 121 4.27 -15.25 18.46
C ALA A 121 5.31 -14.54 17.58
N ASP A 122 5.75 -15.17 16.49
CA ASP A 122 6.66 -14.56 15.52
C ASP A 122 6.00 -13.37 14.80
N ILE A 123 4.73 -13.53 14.43
CA ILE A 123 3.92 -12.48 13.80
C ILE A 123 3.82 -11.26 14.73
N LYS A 124 3.51 -11.47 16.02
CA LYS A 124 3.50 -10.39 17.02
C LYS A 124 4.86 -9.71 17.17
N ALA A 125 5.95 -10.47 17.19
CA ALA A 125 7.29 -9.90 17.28
C ALA A 125 7.62 -9.04 16.04
N ARG A 126 7.17 -9.46 14.85
CA ARG A 126 7.27 -8.65 13.61
C ARG A 126 6.42 -7.39 13.68
N ALA A 127 5.17 -7.48 14.15
CA ALA A 127 4.30 -6.33 14.36
C ALA A 127 4.91 -5.29 15.32
N CYS A 128 5.48 -5.75 16.45
CA CYS A 128 6.18 -4.87 17.38
C CYS A 128 7.38 -4.18 16.71
N ARG A 129 8.19 -4.93 15.95
CA ARG A 129 9.33 -4.37 15.19
C ARG A 129 8.90 -3.35 14.14
N TYR A 130 7.85 -3.66 13.37
CA TYR A 130 7.29 -2.76 12.37
C TYR A 130 6.96 -1.40 12.97
N TRP A 131 6.33 -1.40 14.14
CA TRP A 131 6.03 -0.18 14.85
C TRP A 131 7.28 0.49 15.40
N ARG A 132 8.27 -0.21 15.97
CA ARG A 132 9.48 0.47 16.50
C ARG A 132 10.19 1.38 15.50
N GLY A 133 10.09 1.10 14.20
CA GLY A 133 10.61 1.94 13.14
C GLY A 133 11.16 1.09 12.00
N PRO A 134 11.72 1.74 10.96
CA PRO A 134 12.29 1.00 9.85
C PRO A 134 13.65 0.40 10.25
N HIS A 135 13.86 -0.86 9.91
CA HIS A 135 15.17 -1.50 10.03
C HIS A 135 15.96 -1.42 8.73
N HIS A 136 15.26 -1.41 7.59
CA HIS A 136 15.86 -1.28 6.27
C HIS A 136 15.41 0.01 5.56
N PRO A 137 16.33 0.92 5.20
CA PRO A 137 16.00 2.17 4.49
C PRO A 137 15.29 1.93 3.16
N GLU A 138 15.60 0.84 2.48
CA GLU A 138 15.07 0.49 1.15
C GLU A 138 13.66 -0.10 1.19
N SER A 139 13.11 -0.32 2.38
CA SER A 139 11.80 -0.95 2.59
C SER A 139 10.88 -0.05 3.41
N GLN A 140 11.08 1.25 3.33
CA GLN A 140 10.29 2.20 4.10
C GLN A 140 8.91 2.44 3.49
N GLU A 141 7.91 2.20 4.32
CA GLU A 141 6.52 2.59 4.11
C GLU A 141 6.18 3.73 5.07
N PHE A 142 5.66 4.83 4.53
CA PHE A 142 5.13 5.95 5.28
C PHE A 142 3.62 5.78 5.44
N VAL A 143 3.19 5.63 6.68
CA VAL A 143 1.79 5.51 7.08
C VAL A 143 1.36 6.82 7.72
N THR A 144 0.28 7.42 7.27
CA THR A 144 -0.21 8.70 7.83
C THR A 144 -1.72 8.74 7.92
N SER A 145 -2.23 9.47 8.91
CA SER A 145 -3.65 9.83 9.00
C SER A 145 -4.05 10.96 8.04
N SER A 146 -3.09 11.63 7.40
CA SER A 146 -3.38 12.64 6.37
C SER A 146 -3.97 11.99 5.10
N PRO A 147 -4.89 12.68 4.41
CA PRO A 147 -5.14 12.42 3.00
C PRO A 147 -3.85 12.56 2.18
N ILE A 148 -3.79 11.90 1.03
CA ILE A 148 -2.65 12.02 0.10
C ILE A 148 -3.11 12.65 -1.22
N ARG A 149 -2.30 13.54 -1.78
CA ARG A 149 -2.53 14.13 -3.10
C ARG A 149 -1.70 13.37 -4.14
N LEU A 150 -2.37 12.88 -5.18
CA LEU A 150 -1.70 12.28 -6.33
C LEU A 150 -1.23 13.39 -7.27
N VAL A 151 0.07 13.44 -7.55
CA VAL A 151 0.68 14.53 -8.33
C VAL A 151 0.88 14.11 -9.77
N LYS A 152 1.52 12.96 -10.02
CA LYS A 152 1.88 12.52 -11.37
C LYS A 152 1.98 11.01 -11.47
N ARG A 153 1.50 10.42 -12.58
CA ARG A 153 1.76 9.00 -12.90
C ARG A 153 3.22 8.79 -13.28
N ILE A 154 3.87 7.80 -12.70
CA ILE A 154 5.29 7.49 -12.89
C ILE A 154 5.45 6.28 -13.81
N CYS A 155 4.85 5.16 -13.43
CA CYS A 155 4.91 3.92 -14.21
C CYS A 155 3.62 3.13 -14.06
N ALA A 156 3.37 2.23 -15.00
CA ALA A 156 2.26 1.28 -14.96
C ALA A 156 2.76 -0.15 -15.06
N PHE A 157 1.98 -1.08 -14.54
CA PHE A 157 2.17 -2.51 -14.64
C PHE A 157 1.01 -3.13 -15.40
N THR A 158 1.32 -4.03 -16.32
CA THR A 158 0.36 -4.94 -16.96
C THR A 158 0.94 -6.35 -16.96
N ALA A 159 0.09 -7.38 -17.11
CA ALA A 159 0.53 -8.76 -17.16
C ALA A 159 1.53 -9.01 -18.30
N GLU A 160 1.27 -8.36 -19.43
CA GLU A 160 1.96 -8.59 -20.71
C GLU A 160 3.32 -7.90 -20.77
N ARG A 161 3.42 -6.69 -20.20
CA ARG A 161 4.60 -5.83 -20.32
C ARG A 161 5.44 -5.76 -19.04
N GLY A 162 4.88 -6.17 -17.90
CA GLY A 162 5.48 -5.85 -16.61
C GLY A 162 5.43 -4.34 -16.33
N TRP A 163 6.43 -3.83 -15.62
CA TRP A 163 6.54 -2.40 -15.29
C TRP A 163 7.12 -1.60 -16.46
N PHE A 164 6.44 -0.52 -16.86
CA PHE A 164 6.90 0.40 -17.91
C PHE A 164 6.64 1.86 -17.53
N SER A 165 7.47 2.78 -18.04
CA SER A 165 7.29 4.21 -17.79
C SER A 165 6.07 4.74 -18.52
N ILE A 166 5.33 5.67 -17.89
CA ILE A 166 4.19 6.34 -18.56
C ILE A 166 4.66 7.18 -19.76
N SER A 167 5.92 7.66 -19.75
CA SER A 167 6.49 8.38 -20.90
C SER A 167 6.68 7.51 -22.14
N GLU A 168 6.68 6.18 -21.98
CA GLU A 168 6.75 5.23 -23.10
C GLU A 168 5.37 4.95 -23.70
N MET A 169 4.28 5.50 -23.15
CA MET A 169 2.94 5.38 -23.72
C MET A 169 2.76 6.42 -24.82
N THR A 170 2.42 5.95 -26.03
CA THR A 170 2.01 6.81 -27.14
C THR A 170 0.78 7.64 -26.72
N PRO A 171 0.68 8.94 -27.06
CA PRO A 171 -0.40 9.82 -26.60
C PRO A 171 -1.83 9.28 -26.84
N GLN A 172 -2.02 8.45 -27.86
CA GLN A 172 -3.31 7.81 -28.18
C GLN A 172 -3.78 6.79 -27.13
N ALA A 173 -2.90 6.27 -26.27
CA ALA A 173 -3.22 5.29 -25.23
C ALA A 173 -3.53 5.90 -23.85
N GLN A 174 -3.52 7.24 -23.73
CA GLN A 174 -3.74 7.92 -22.43
C GLN A 174 -5.21 8.14 -22.07
N VAL A 175 -6.13 7.96 -23.03
CA VAL A 175 -7.58 8.08 -22.81
C VAL A 175 -8.16 6.68 -22.65
N VAL A 176 -7.99 6.09 -21.47
CA VAL A 176 -8.81 4.95 -21.07
C VAL A 176 -10.14 5.54 -20.62
N ALA A 177 -11.23 5.21 -21.32
CA ALA A 177 -12.57 5.60 -20.91
C ALA A 177 -12.79 5.20 -19.44
N PRO A 178 -13.38 6.06 -18.59
CA PRO A 178 -13.60 5.73 -17.20
C PRO A 178 -14.41 4.44 -17.11
N ILE A 179 -13.82 3.41 -16.51
CA ILE A 179 -14.56 2.22 -16.12
C ILE A 179 -15.44 2.68 -14.96
N PRO A 180 -16.75 2.38 -14.95
CA PRO A 180 -17.64 2.80 -13.88
C PRO A 180 -17.02 2.40 -12.54
N VAL A 181 -16.72 3.40 -11.72
CA VAL A 181 -16.12 3.20 -10.40
C VAL A 181 -17.17 2.50 -9.57
N THR A 182 -17.01 1.20 -9.33
CA THR A 182 -17.81 0.53 -8.31
C THR A 182 -17.47 1.18 -6.98
N PRO A 183 -18.47 1.71 -6.24
CA PRO A 183 -18.24 2.20 -4.91
C PRO A 183 -17.72 1.02 -4.06
N PHE A 184 -16.53 1.20 -3.51
CA PHE A 184 -16.04 0.43 -2.36
C PHE A 184 -16.25 1.31 -1.12
#